data_AF-A0A0A9XHB5-F1
#
_entry.id   AF-A0A0A9XHB5-F1
#
_cell.length_a   1.000
_cell.length_b   1.000
_cell.length_c   1.000
_cell.angle_alpha   90.00
_cell.angle_beta   90.00
_cell.angle_gamma   90.00
#
_symmetry.space_group_name_H-M   'P 1'
#
loop_
_entity.id
_entity.type
_entity.pdbx_description
1 polymer ?
#
loop_
_entity_poly.entity_id
_entity_poly.type
_entity_poly.pdbx_seq_one_letter_code
_entity_poly.pdbx_strand_id
1 'polypeptide(L)'
;MTSKDKDIFWKLNSLASLACGLIGRYTIIDLRNDSTANGKIDSVDGFMNVTMTDVVFTDPGGNEFYFATFFVRDRNIRYIHIPKELQIEDTILRQLYKIKNPRSRVVQSGAAGFKATRLIQRQMETMKRVEEIKKERLRKKREKEEAEASTSKDDQFDL
;
A
#
# COMPACT_ATOMS: atom_id res chain seq x y z
N MET A 1 20.29 -3.18 6.02
CA MET A 1 19.53 -2.48 4.97
C MET A 1 18.51 -3.44 4.38
N THR A 2 17.22 -3.19 4.56
CA THR A 2 16.15 -4.07 4.08
C THR A 2 16.07 -4.07 2.55
N SER A 3 15.40 -5.06 1.95
CA SER A 3 15.18 -5.09 0.49
C SER A 3 14.49 -3.80 -0.01
N LYS A 4 13.55 -3.26 0.77
CA LYS A 4 12.88 -1.98 0.47
C LYS A 4 13.83 -0.78 0.54
N ASP A 5 14.74 -0.76 1.52
CA ASP A 5 15.73 0.31 1.62
C ASP A 5 16.68 0.30 0.43
N LYS A 6 17.07 -0.89 -0.06
CA LYS A 6 17.89 -1.04 -1.27
C LYS A 6 17.16 -0.57 -2.53
N ASP A 7 15.89 -0.96 -2.67
CA ASP A 7 15.04 -0.50 -3.78
C ASP A 7 14.97 1.03 -3.83
N ILE A 8 14.68 1.67 -2.70
CA ILE A 8 14.63 3.14 -2.57
C ILE A 8 16.00 3.76 -2.85
N PHE A 9 17.06 3.19 -2.29
CA PHE A 9 18.42 3.69 -2.46
C PHE A 9 18.82 3.73 -3.94
N TRP A 10 18.61 2.66 -4.68
CA TRP A 10 18.98 2.63 -6.09
C TRP A 10 18.07 3.51 -6.96
N LYS A 11 16.77 3.60 -6.63
CA LYS A 11 15.88 4.58 -7.28
C LYS A 11 16.33 6.02 -7.08
N LEU A 12 16.97 6.36 -5.96
CA LEU A 12 17.45 7.72 -5.67
C LEU A 12 18.83 8.03 -6.25
N ASN A 13 19.73 7.04 -6.27
CA ASN A 13 21.15 7.25 -6.55
C ASN A 13 21.58 6.74 -7.92
N SER A 14 20.63 6.33 -8.77
CA SER A 14 20.90 5.89 -10.14
C SER A 14 19.84 6.39 -11.12
N LEU A 15 20.06 6.11 -12.42
CA LEU A 15 19.10 6.38 -13.48
C LEU A 15 17.87 5.45 -13.44
N ALA A 16 17.77 4.51 -12.49
CA ALA A 16 16.54 3.76 -12.25
C ALA A 16 15.34 4.68 -11.97
N SER A 17 15.57 5.90 -11.45
CA SER A 17 14.56 6.96 -11.33
C SER A 17 13.90 7.33 -12.67
N LEU A 18 14.68 7.40 -13.75
CA LEU A 18 14.18 7.72 -15.09
C LEU A 18 13.29 6.59 -15.61
N ALA A 19 13.71 5.33 -15.45
CA ALA A 19 12.92 4.17 -15.82
C ALA A 19 11.60 4.10 -15.01
N CYS A 20 11.63 4.39 -13.70
CA CYS A 20 10.42 4.55 -12.88
C CYS A 20 9.51 5.69 -13.40
N GLY A 21 10.11 6.70 -14.04
CA GLY A 21 9.40 7.79 -14.71
C GLY A 21 8.55 7.35 -15.90
N LEU A 22 8.86 6.20 -16.50
CA LEU A 22 8.16 5.64 -17.66
C LEU A 22 6.95 4.78 -17.27
N ILE A 23 6.73 4.51 -15.98
CA ILE A 23 5.57 3.74 -15.50
C ILE A 23 4.26 4.34 -16.04
N GLY A 24 3.40 3.48 -16.58
CA GLY A 24 2.13 3.81 -17.20
C GLY A 24 2.21 4.13 -18.70
N ARG A 25 3.40 4.19 -19.30
CA ARG A 25 3.58 4.47 -20.73
C ARG A 25 3.88 3.20 -21.53
N TYR A 26 3.46 3.22 -22.79
CA TYR A 26 3.89 2.26 -23.79
C TYR A 26 5.29 2.61 -24.27
N THR A 27 6.19 1.64 -24.24
CA THR A 27 7.53 1.79 -24.78
C THR A 27 8.10 0.44 -25.24
N ILE A 28 9.22 0.53 -25.94
CA ILE A 28 9.98 -0.60 -26.43
C ILE A 28 11.16 -0.83 -25.48
N ILE A 29 11.44 -2.09 -25.16
CA ILE A 29 12.64 -2.52 -24.46
C ILE A 29 13.41 -3.47 -25.37
N ASP A 30 14.62 -3.07 -25.75
CA ASP A 30 15.54 -3.95 -26.46
C ASP A 30 16.26 -4.83 -25.44
N LEU A 31 16.20 -6.14 -25.67
CA LEU A 31 16.85 -7.13 -24.84
C LEU A 31 18.24 -7.45 -25.37
N ARG A 32 19.11 -7.96 -24.49
CA ARG A 32 20.50 -8.31 -24.83
C ARG A 32 20.64 -9.48 -25.80
N ASN A 33 19.60 -10.28 -25.96
CA ASN A 33 19.54 -11.38 -26.91
C ASN A 33 18.93 -10.95 -28.25
N ASP A 34 18.99 -9.67 -28.58
CA ASP A 34 18.46 -9.06 -29.82
C ASP A 34 16.96 -9.26 -30.03
N SER A 35 16.22 -9.59 -28.96
CA SER A 35 14.76 -9.58 -28.95
C SER A 35 14.24 -8.22 -28.49
N THR A 36 12.97 -7.92 -28.79
CA THR A 36 12.34 -6.67 -28.35
C THR A 36 11.02 -6.95 -27.62
N ALA A 37 10.71 -6.15 -26.61
CA ALA A 37 9.44 -6.18 -25.90
C ALA A 37 8.77 -4.81 -26.04
N ASN A 38 7.66 -4.73 -26.76
CA ASN A 38 6.88 -3.51 -26.93
C ASN A 38 5.59 -3.62 -26.11
N GLY A 39 5.39 -2.73 -25.14
CA GLY A 39 4.16 -2.71 -24.35
C GLY A 39 4.18 -1.67 -23.25
N LYS A 40 3.21 -1.74 -22.34
CA LYS A 40 3.05 -0.76 -21.25
C LYS A 40 3.86 -1.15 -20.03
N ILE A 41 4.70 -0.26 -19.52
CA ILE A 41 5.41 -0.46 -18.25
C ILE A 41 4.41 -0.33 -17.09
N ASP A 42 4.25 -1.39 -16.31
CA ASP A 42 3.41 -1.42 -15.11
C ASP A 42 4.22 -1.10 -13.85
N SER A 43 5.42 -1.68 -13.71
CA SER A 43 6.29 -1.40 -12.58
C SER A 43 7.77 -1.52 -12.91
N VAL A 44 8.59 -0.75 -12.19
CA VAL A 44 10.05 -0.76 -12.24
C VAL A 44 10.60 -0.74 -10.81
N ASP A 45 11.53 -1.64 -10.51
CA ASP A 45 12.24 -1.67 -9.23
C ASP A 45 13.57 -0.89 -9.29
N GLY A 46 14.24 -0.75 -8.15
CA GLY A 46 15.51 -0.05 -8.03
C GLY A 46 16.67 -0.77 -8.71
N PHE A 47 16.50 -2.05 -9.06
CA PHE A 47 17.47 -2.82 -9.81
C PHE A 47 17.21 -2.76 -11.33
N MET A 48 16.15 -2.06 -11.76
CA MET A 48 15.66 -2.01 -13.14
C MET A 48 15.06 -3.33 -13.65
N ASN A 49 14.55 -4.18 -12.78
CA ASN A 49 13.58 -5.19 -13.22
C ASN A 49 12.27 -4.49 -13.61
N VAL A 50 11.70 -4.89 -14.74
CA VAL A 50 10.52 -4.25 -15.33
C VAL A 50 9.41 -5.27 -15.48
N THR A 51 8.22 -4.93 -14.99
CA THR A 51 6.97 -5.65 -15.33
C THR A 51 6.21 -4.81 -16.34
N MET A 52 5.80 -5.46 -17.43
CA MET A 52 5.04 -4.86 -18.51
C MET A 52 3.70 -5.58 -18.71
N THR A 53 2.76 -4.88 -19.32
CA THR A 53 1.42 -5.36 -19.69
C THR A 53 1.15 -5.08 -21.16
N ASP A 54 0.28 -5.86 -21.78
CA ASP A 54 -0.09 -5.73 -23.20
C ASP A 54 1.14 -5.70 -24.12
N VAL A 55 1.97 -6.75 -24.01
CA VAL A 55 3.27 -6.81 -24.67
C VAL A 55 3.21 -7.61 -25.96
N VAL A 56 3.76 -7.05 -27.02
CA VAL A 56 4.19 -7.76 -28.22
C VAL A 56 5.70 -7.98 -28.11
N PHE A 57 6.10 -9.23 -27.97
CA PHE A 57 7.49 -9.64 -27.94
C PHE A 57 7.92 -10.10 -29.33
N THR A 58 9.02 -9.56 -29.85
CA THR A 58 9.60 -9.98 -31.13
C THR A 58 10.91 -10.70 -30.87
N ASP A 59 11.02 -11.94 -31.34
CA ASP A 59 12.26 -12.70 -31.27
C ASP A 59 13.30 -12.19 -32.30
N PRO A 60 14.57 -12.64 -32.25
CA PRO A 60 15.58 -12.20 -33.21
C PRO A 60 15.32 -12.67 -34.65
N GLY A 61 14.44 -13.65 -34.83
CA GLY A 61 13.97 -14.13 -36.13
C GLY A 61 12.82 -13.29 -36.71
N GLY A 62 12.28 -12.32 -35.95
CA GLY A 62 11.15 -11.49 -36.34
C GLY A 62 9.78 -12.08 -36.02
N ASN A 63 9.69 -13.21 -35.30
CA ASN A 63 8.41 -13.77 -34.89
C ASN A 63 7.83 -12.98 -33.71
N GLU A 64 6.54 -12.66 -33.79
CA GLU A 64 5.84 -11.90 -32.77
C GLU A 64 4.97 -12.79 -31.87
N PHE A 65 4.99 -12.51 -30.57
CA PHE A 65 4.24 -13.22 -29.54
C PHE A 65 3.57 -12.23 -28.59
N TYR A 66 2.25 -12.37 -28.40
CA TYR A 66 1.51 -11.55 -27.44
C TYR A 66 1.59 -12.12 -26.02
N PHE A 67 1.81 -11.24 -25.05
CA PHE A 67 1.80 -11.54 -23.62
C PHE A 67 0.97 -10.50 -22.87
N ALA A 68 -0.04 -10.95 -22.12
CA ALA A 68 -0.81 -10.07 -21.24
C ALA A 68 0.05 -9.47 -20.12
N THR A 69 1.05 -10.21 -19.64
CA THR A 69 2.03 -9.76 -18.65
C THR A 69 3.41 -10.30 -19.04
N PHE A 70 4.42 -9.43 -18.98
CA PHE A 70 5.79 -9.77 -19.36
C PHE A 70 6.78 -9.22 -18.33
N PHE A 71 7.66 -10.06 -17.80
CA PHE A 71 8.64 -9.66 -16.80
C PHE A 71 10.06 -9.72 -17.37
N VAL A 72 10.77 -8.60 -17.30
CA VAL A 72 12.14 -8.45 -17.79
C VAL A 72 13.08 -8.23 -16.62
N ARG A 73 14.09 -9.09 -16.51
CA ARG A 73 15.17 -8.90 -15.55
C ARG A 73 16.17 -7.86 -16.05
N ASP A 74 16.70 -7.08 -15.11
CA ASP A 74 17.73 -6.06 -15.32
C ASP A 74 18.87 -6.50 -16.24
N ARG A 75 19.44 -7.69 -16.00
CA ARG A 75 20.58 -8.25 -16.76
C ARG A 75 20.27 -8.50 -18.23
N ASN A 76 18.99 -8.60 -18.59
CA ASN A 76 18.55 -8.86 -19.96
C ASN A 76 18.22 -7.57 -20.71
N ILE A 77 18.16 -6.41 -20.04
CA ILE A 77 17.85 -5.13 -20.68
C ILE A 77 19.12 -4.60 -21.36
N ARG A 78 18.96 -4.17 -22.62
CA ARG A 78 19.96 -3.42 -23.37
C ARG A 78 19.58 -1.94 -23.44
N TYR A 79 18.38 -1.65 -23.94
CA TYR A 79 17.85 -0.29 -24.05
C TYR A 79 16.39 -0.24 -23.60
N ILE A 80 16.00 0.87 -22.97
CA ILE A 80 14.60 1.24 -22.79
C ILE A 80 14.39 2.49 -23.62
N HIS A 81 13.50 2.42 -24.59
CA HIS A 81 13.20 3.56 -25.45
C HIS A 81 12.47 4.64 -24.65
N ILE A 82 12.87 5.90 -24.84
CA ILE A 82 12.28 7.04 -24.16
C ILE A 82 11.40 7.79 -25.17
N PRO A 83 10.09 7.96 -24.88
CA PRO A 83 9.20 8.74 -25.75
C PRO A 83 9.72 10.17 -25.93
N LYS A 84 9.63 10.73 -27.14
CA LYS A 84 10.23 12.04 -27.49
C LYS A 84 9.59 13.20 -26.73
N GLU A 85 8.32 13.07 -26.36
CA GLU A 85 7.56 14.02 -25.56
C GLU A 85 7.99 14.05 -24.09
N LEU A 86 8.77 13.07 -23.64
CA LEU A 86 9.22 12.99 -22.26
C LEU A 86 10.43 13.91 -22.02
N GLN A 87 10.22 14.94 -21.23
CA GLN A 87 11.31 15.76 -20.68
C GLN A 87 12.04 14.97 -19.59
N ILE A 88 13.29 14.55 -19.88
CA ILE A 88 14.07 13.64 -19.02
C ILE A 88 14.37 14.29 -17.66
N GLU A 89 14.85 15.53 -17.65
CA GLU A 89 15.24 16.26 -16.44
C GLU A 89 14.07 16.39 -15.46
N ASP A 90 12.94 16.91 -15.96
CA ASP A 90 11.67 17.01 -15.26
C ASP A 90 11.22 15.67 -14.66
N THR A 91 11.34 14.61 -15.45
CA THR A 91 10.90 13.28 -15.04
C THR A 91 11.74 12.76 -13.87
N ILE A 92 13.07 12.90 -13.94
CA ILE A 92 13.98 12.51 -12.87
C ILE A 92 13.68 13.32 -11.60
N LEU A 93 13.59 14.65 -11.70
CA LEU A 93 13.31 15.52 -10.57
C LEU A 93 11.97 15.19 -9.89
N ARG A 94 10.92 14.95 -10.67
CA ARG A 94 9.61 14.53 -10.15
C ARG A 94 9.69 13.20 -9.41
N GLN A 95 10.44 12.22 -9.92
CA GLN A 95 10.58 10.92 -9.24
C GLN A 95 11.40 11.04 -7.95
N LEU A 96 12.51 11.77 -7.97
CA LEU A 96 13.30 12.03 -6.77
C LEU A 96 12.49 12.75 -5.69
N TYR A 97 11.66 13.73 -6.07
CA TYR A 97 10.75 14.41 -5.15
C TYR A 97 9.74 13.45 -4.52
N LYS A 98 9.10 12.58 -5.31
CA LYS A 98 8.13 11.58 -4.82
C LYS A 98 8.72 10.56 -3.85
N ILE A 99 10.02 10.25 -4.00
CA ILE A 99 10.71 9.31 -3.13
C ILE A 99 11.16 9.99 -1.83
N LYS A 100 11.71 11.22 -1.91
CA LYS A 100 12.13 11.99 -0.72
C LYS A 100 10.97 12.49 0.12
N ASN A 101 9.81 12.78 -0.49
CA ASN A 101 8.63 13.33 0.18
C ASN A 101 7.41 12.38 0.13
N PRO A 102 7.46 11.21 0.80
CA PRO A 102 6.39 10.21 0.74
C PRO A 102 5.05 10.72 1.32
N ARG A 103 5.07 11.76 2.16
CA ARG A 103 3.87 12.39 2.74
C ARG A 103 3.04 13.21 1.74
N SER A 104 3.61 13.62 0.60
CA SER A 104 2.88 14.31 -0.47
C SER A 104 1.88 13.38 -1.20
N ARG A 105 2.01 12.06 -1.05
CA ARG A 105 1.09 11.07 -1.65
C ARG A 105 -0.34 11.08 -1.07
N VAL A 106 -0.59 11.85 -0.01
CA VAL A 106 -1.85 11.80 0.76
C VAL A 106 -2.89 12.84 0.30
N VAL A 107 -2.62 13.70 -0.67
CA VAL A 107 -3.53 14.83 -0.98
C VAL A 107 -4.62 14.51 -2.03
N GLN A 108 -4.81 13.24 -2.41
CA GLN A 108 -5.94 12.82 -3.26
C GLN A 108 -6.67 11.60 -2.69
N SER A 109 -7.30 11.78 -1.53
CA SER A 109 -8.60 11.17 -1.19
C SER A 109 -8.97 11.63 0.22
N GLY A 110 -10.06 12.39 0.34
CA GLY A 110 -10.62 12.88 1.60
C GLY A 110 -11.24 11.78 2.47
N ALA A 111 -10.56 10.66 2.67
CA ALA A 111 -10.95 9.63 3.60
C ALA A 111 -9.87 9.56 4.68
N ALA A 112 -10.21 10.02 5.89
CA ALA A 112 -9.48 9.66 7.10
C ALA A 112 -9.24 8.14 7.04
N GLY A 113 -7.99 7.74 6.82
CA GLY A 113 -7.67 6.42 6.28
C GLY A 113 -8.34 5.32 7.09
N PHE A 114 -8.74 4.22 6.45
CA PHE A 114 -9.47 3.08 7.04
C PHE A 114 -9.04 2.65 8.46
N LYS A 115 -7.80 2.93 8.86
CA LYS A 115 -7.27 2.77 10.23
C LYS A 115 -7.90 3.71 11.26
N ALA A 116 -8.11 4.99 10.93
CA ALA A 116 -8.77 5.99 11.77
C ALA A 116 -10.25 5.64 12.02
N THR A 117 -11.00 5.27 10.97
CA THR A 117 -12.39 4.82 11.10
C THR A 117 -12.51 3.58 11.99
N ARG A 118 -11.61 2.60 11.82
CA ARG A 118 -11.61 1.36 12.62
C ARG A 118 -11.21 1.61 14.08
N LEU A 119 -10.40 2.63 14.36
CA LEU A 119 -10.05 3.03 15.71
C LEU A 119 -11.24 3.68 16.43
N ILE A 120 -11.96 4.58 15.75
CA ILE A 120 -13.18 5.23 16.28
C ILE A 120 -14.26 4.19 16.58
N GLN A 121 -14.48 3.22 15.67
CA GLN A 121 -15.45 2.15 15.88
C GLN A 121 -15.13 1.30 17.10
N ARG A 122 -13.87 0.86 17.25
CA ARG A 122 -13.42 0.11 18.43
C ARG A 122 -13.58 0.91 19.72
N GLN A 123 -13.32 2.21 19.69
CA GLN A 123 -13.51 3.09 20.86
C GLN A 123 -14.98 3.15 21.26
N MET A 124 -15.89 3.28 20.30
CA MET A 124 -17.33 3.33 20.55
C MET A 124 -17.86 1.99 21.12
N GLU A 125 -17.42 0.86 20.57
CA GLU A 125 -17.74 -0.48 21.08
C GLU A 125 -17.24 -0.67 22.52
N THR A 126 -16.01 -0.23 22.79
CA THR A 126 -15.41 -0.30 24.13
C THR A 126 -16.21 0.53 25.13
N MET A 127 -16.63 1.74 24.75
CA MET A 127 -17.42 2.62 25.62
C MET A 127 -18.80 2.01 25.95
N LYS A 128 -19.50 1.45 24.96
CA LYS A 128 -20.78 0.75 25.19
C LYS A 128 -20.63 -0.42 26.16
N ARG A 129 -19.59 -1.24 25.98
CA ARG A 129 -19.33 -2.38 26.87
C ARG A 129 -19.02 -1.93 28.31
N VAL A 130 -18.31 -0.81 28.47
CA VAL A 130 -18.07 -0.23 29.79
C VAL A 130 -19.37 0.25 30.45
N GLU A 131 -20.30 0.83 29.70
CA GLU A 131 -21.61 1.24 30.22
C GLU A 131 -22.47 0.06 30.67
N GLU A 132 -22.49 -1.02 29.89
CA GLU A 132 -23.21 -2.26 30.24
C GLU A 132 -22.66 -2.86 31.54
N ILE A 133 -21.34 -2.96 31.67
CA ILE A 133 -20.68 -3.45 32.88
C ILE A 133 -21.04 -2.57 34.10
N LYS A 134 -21.08 -1.24 33.92
CA LYS A 134 -21.47 -0.30 34.98
C LYS A 134 -22.93 -0.52 35.41
N LYS A 135 -23.86 -0.68 34.46
CA LYS A 135 -25.28 -0.94 34.75
C LYS A 135 -25.46 -2.28 35.48
N GLU A 136 -24.77 -3.32 35.04
CA GLU A 136 -24.86 -4.65 35.65
C GLU A 136 -24.31 -4.65 37.09
N ARG A 137 -23.19 -3.95 37.34
CA ARG A 137 -22.65 -3.75 38.70
C ARG A 137 -23.61 -2.97 39.58
N LEU A 138 -24.26 -1.94 39.06
CA LEU A 138 -25.23 -1.14 39.81
C LEU A 138 -26.47 -1.97 40.17
N ARG A 139 -26.94 -2.80 39.24
CA ARG A 139 -28.08 -3.71 39.47
C ARG A 139 -27.76 -4.74 40.55
N LYS A 140 -26.62 -5.42 40.47
CA LYS A 140 -26.15 -6.36 41.50
C LYS A 140 -25.97 -5.68 42.86
N LYS A 141 -25.55 -4.41 42.88
CA LYS A 141 -25.44 -3.64 44.12
C LYS A 141 -26.81 -3.37 44.75
N ARG A 142 -27.80 -2.97 43.95
CA ARG A 142 -29.18 -2.75 44.42
C ARG A 142 -29.85 -4.04 44.89
N GLU A 143 -29.70 -5.13 44.15
CA GLU A 143 -30.22 -6.45 44.54
C GLU A 143 -29.60 -6.93 45.87
N LYS A 144 -28.32 -6.60 46.11
CA LYS A 144 -27.64 -6.89 47.38
C LYS A 144 -28.12 -5.98 48.53
N GLU A 145 -28.28 -4.68 48.28
CA GLU A 145 -28.82 -3.71 49.25
C GLU A 145 -30.29 -4.05 49.63
N GLU A 146 -31.10 -4.52 48.67
CA GLU A 146 -32.48 -4.97 48.90
C GLU A 146 -32.53 -6.28 49.70
N ALA A 147 -31.65 -7.25 49.39
CA ALA A 147 -31.53 -8.48 50.16
C ALA A 147 -31.08 -8.23 51.61
N GLU A 148 -30.11 -7.34 51.83
CA GLU A 148 -29.64 -6.94 53.17
C GLU A 148 -30.73 -6.18 53.96
N ALA A 149 -31.59 -5.40 53.29
CA ALA A 149 -32.72 -4.72 53.91
C ALA A 149 -33.90 -5.64 54.28
N SER A 150 -34.09 -6.77 53.56
CA SER A 150 -35.08 -7.79 53.93
C SER A 150 -34.67 -8.60 55.15
N THR A 151 -33.40 -8.97 55.28
CA THR A 151 -32.90 -9.74 56.43
C THR A 151 -32.98 -8.96 57.75
N SER A 152 -32.88 -7.62 57.69
CA SER A 152 -33.03 -6.74 58.86
C SER A 152 -34.47 -6.60 59.37
N LYS A 153 -35.49 -6.98 58.59
CA LYS A 153 -36.90 -6.87 59.02
C LYS A 153 -37.43 -8.15 59.68
N ASP A 154 -36.83 -9.29 59.38
CA ASP A 154 -37.23 -10.58 59.94
C ASP A 154 -36.70 -10.78 61.37
N ASP A 155 -35.59 -10.13 61.75
CA ASP A 155 -35.02 -10.18 63.11
C ASP A 155 -35.76 -9.29 64.15
N GLN A 156 -36.81 -8.55 63.75
CA GLN A 156 -37.53 -7.61 64.63
C GLN A 156 -38.89 -8.14 65.14
N PHE A 157 -39.26 -9.40 64.84
CA PHE A 157 -40.56 -9.98 65.17
C PHE A 157 -40.55 -11.29 65.97
N ASP A 158 -39.47 -11.61 66.68
CA ASP A 158 -39.47 -12.71 67.66
C ASP A 158 -39.30 -12.18 69.10
N LEU A 159 -40.44 -11.83 69.74
CA LEU A 159 -40.60 -11.55 71.18
C LEU A 159 -41.88 -12.23 71.70
#